data_AF-A0A1S0TKF2-F1
#
_entry.id   AF-A0A1S0TKF2-F1
#
_cell.length_a   1.000
_cell.length_b   1.000
_cell.length_c   1.000
_cell.angle_alpha   90.00
_cell.angle_beta   90.00
_cell.angle_gamma   90.00
#
_symmetry.space_group_name_H-M   'P 1'
#
loop_
_entity.id
_entity.type
_entity.pdbx_description
1 polymer ?
#
loop_
_entity_poly.entity_id
_entity_poly.type
_entity_poly.pdbx_seq_one_letter_code
_entity_poly.pdbx_strand_id
1 'polypeptide(L)'
;MGSGSSVPAQSRHLAGGGGGGGGGGGGGGGGGGANNGGVENGEQQKVDPRLPYTNFRELFTLKNYWKTVRRNERDCAKMMIAKYLKHNPDYKEKYPKLKNIDVNTVDAATIDAGFETVAANYLKVFDDVITTVEEKPGDVSDACSRLSAVGKMHRTKVN
;
A
#
# COMPACT_ATOMS: atom_id res chain seq x y z
N MET A 1 28.07 -66.96 -18.97
CA MET A 1 29.32 -67.16 -19.73
C MET A 1 29.51 -65.94 -20.63
N GLY A 2 30.70 -65.30 -20.58
CA GLY A 2 31.06 -64.06 -21.31
C GLY A 2 30.97 -62.81 -20.41
N SER A 3 31.98 -62.42 -19.63
CA SER A 3 33.25 -61.75 -20.01
C SER A 3 32.98 -60.37 -20.63
N GLY A 4 33.45 -59.22 -20.17
CA GLY A 4 34.54 -58.86 -19.25
C GLY A 4 35.35 -57.71 -19.89
N SER A 5 35.66 -56.66 -19.13
CA SER A 5 36.78 -55.69 -19.35
C SER A 5 36.70 -54.73 -20.56
N SER A 6 37.32 -53.54 -20.65
CA SER A 6 37.88 -52.50 -19.75
C SER A 6 38.50 -51.40 -20.67
N VAL A 7 38.29 -50.11 -20.34
CA VAL A 7 38.99 -48.80 -20.63
C VAL A 7 40.09 -48.66 -21.73
N PRO A 8 40.34 -47.45 -22.33
CA PRO A 8 41.23 -46.46 -21.67
C PRO A 8 40.97 -44.96 -21.93
N ALA A 9 41.70 -44.16 -21.15
CA ALA A 9 41.70 -42.71 -20.97
C ALA A 9 42.44 -41.90 -22.05
N GLN A 10 42.17 -40.58 -22.10
CA GLN A 10 43.22 -39.58 -22.35
C GLN A 10 42.95 -38.24 -21.65
N SER A 11 43.99 -37.79 -20.97
CA SER A 11 44.11 -36.58 -20.15
C SER A 11 44.87 -35.50 -20.93
N ARG A 12 44.51 -34.22 -20.78
CA ARG A 12 45.46 -33.09 -20.82
C ARG A 12 45.07 -32.00 -19.83
N HIS A 13 45.96 -31.85 -18.85
CA HIS A 13 46.16 -30.71 -17.95
C HIS A 13 46.33 -29.38 -18.71
N LEU A 14 45.92 -28.25 -18.10
CA LEU A 14 46.81 -27.16 -17.70
C LEU A 14 46.10 -26.02 -16.94
N ALA A 15 46.65 -25.75 -15.76
CA ALA A 15 46.86 -24.45 -15.12
C ALA A 15 45.69 -23.60 -14.57
N GLY A 16 45.72 -23.38 -13.23
CA GLY A 16 46.06 -22.04 -12.74
C GLY A 16 45.12 -21.40 -11.71
N GLY A 17 45.59 -21.28 -10.46
CA GLY A 17 45.23 -20.24 -9.49
C GLY A 17 43.93 -20.47 -8.72
N GLY A 18 43.82 -20.29 -7.40
CA GLY A 18 44.69 -19.64 -6.43
C GLY A 18 43.84 -18.78 -5.48
N GLY A 19 43.97 -19.01 -4.16
CA GLY A 19 43.50 -18.13 -3.07
C GLY A 19 42.01 -18.24 -2.73
N GLY A 20 41.57 -18.23 -1.47
CA GLY A 20 42.21 -17.92 -0.20
C GLY A 20 41.25 -17.13 0.69
N GLY A 21 41.19 -17.47 1.99
CA GLY A 21 40.62 -16.65 3.07
C GLY A 21 39.09 -16.76 3.22
N GLY A 22 38.50 -16.91 4.40
CA GLY A 22 38.99 -16.74 5.76
C GLY A 22 38.20 -15.65 6.49
N GLY A 23 37.36 -16.07 7.45
CA GLY A 23 37.14 -15.40 8.74
C GLY A 23 36.31 -14.10 8.83
N GLY A 24 35.59 -13.98 9.96
CA GLY A 24 35.04 -12.73 10.51
C GLY A 24 33.51 -12.74 10.54
N GLY A 25 32.81 -13.01 11.64
CA GLY A 25 33.14 -12.66 13.03
C GLY A 25 32.77 -11.19 13.26
N GLY A 26 31.68 -10.95 13.98
CA GLY A 26 31.02 -9.66 14.04
C GLY A 26 31.60 -8.64 15.03
N GLY A 27 30.79 -7.60 15.25
CA GLY A 27 31.01 -6.55 16.24
C GLY A 27 31.32 -5.20 15.58
N GLY A 28 30.59 -4.16 15.97
CA GLY A 28 30.99 -2.80 15.62
C GLY A 28 29.87 -1.78 15.76
N GLY A 29 29.92 -0.98 16.82
CA GLY A 29 28.92 0.00 17.21
C GLY A 29 28.71 1.14 16.20
N GLY A 30 27.51 1.72 16.27
CA GLY A 30 27.20 3.03 15.71
C GLY A 30 26.78 3.95 16.86
N GLY A 31 27.75 4.67 17.41
CA GLY A 31 27.51 5.86 18.24
C GLY A 31 27.83 7.10 17.42
N GLY A 32 27.09 8.19 17.66
CA GLY A 32 27.48 9.53 17.22
C GLY A 32 26.41 10.27 16.43
N GLY A 33 25.58 11.04 17.14
CA GLY A 33 24.59 11.95 16.57
C GLY A 33 23.90 12.77 17.64
N ALA A 34 24.68 13.36 18.55
CA ALA A 34 24.20 14.36 19.50
C ALA A 34 23.88 15.65 18.74
N ASN A 35 22.59 15.85 18.42
CA ASN A 35 22.04 17.19 18.30
C ASN A 35 21.26 17.48 19.57
N ASN A 36 21.99 17.96 20.58
CA ASN A 36 21.42 18.65 21.71
C ASN A 36 21.11 20.08 21.26
N GLY A 37 19.93 20.26 20.70
CA GLY A 37 19.37 21.56 20.33
C GLY A 37 17.94 21.63 20.85
N GLY A 38 17.79 22.00 22.12
CA GLY A 38 16.57 22.50 22.73
C GLY A 38 15.31 21.65 22.53
N VAL A 39 15.03 20.76 23.48
CA VAL A 39 13.68 20.20 23.66
C VAL A 39 12.80 21.33 24.21
N GLU A 40 12.38 22.24 23.35
CA GLU A 40 11.30 23.18 23.64
C GLU A 40 10.02 22.34 23.71
N ASN A 41 9.44 22.29 24.92
CA ASN A 41 8.10 21.79 25.26
C ASN A 41 7.46 20.91 24.20
N GLY A 42 7.57 19.59 24.38
CA GLY A 42 6.82 18.63 23.58
C GLY A 42 5.33 18.94 23.64
N GLU A 43 4.84 19.71 22.68
CA GLU A 43 3.42 19.81 22.38
C GLU A 43 2.96 18.38 22.16
N GLN A 44 2.28 17.84 23.16
CA GLN A 44 1.64 16.54 23.09
C GLN A 44 0.82 16.56 21.81
N GLN A 45 1.26 15.83 20.78
CA GLN A 45 0.70 15.93 19.43
C GLN A 45 -0.81 15.79 19.53
N LYS A 46 -1.52 16.90 19.35
CA LYS A 46 -2.95 16.98 19.59
C LYS A 46 -3.65 16.25 18.45
N VAL A 47 -4.58 15.40 18.84
CA VAL A 47 -5.54 14.79 17.91
C VAL A 47 -6.84 15.54 18.05
N ASP A 48 -7.44 15.91 16.94
CA ASP A 48 -8.74 16.55 16.92
C ASP A 48 -9.78 15.65 17.60
N PRO A 49 -10.58 16.14 18.56
CA PRO A 49 -11.58 15.33 19.27
C PRO A 49 -12.67 14.73 18.38
N ARG A 50 -12.83 15.21 17.14
CA ARG A 50 -13.77 14.65 16.16
C ARG A 50 -13.27 13.35 15.54
N LEU A 51 -11.97 13.05 15.65
CA LEU A 51 -11.42 11.79 15.17
C LEU A 51 -11.74 10.66 16.16
N PRO A 52 -12.02 9.44 15.66
CA PRO A 52 -12.31 8.29 16.51
C PRO A 52 -11.02 7.63 17.03
N TYR A 53 -10.02 8.43 17.42
CA TYR A 53 -8.73 7.94 17.95
C TYR A 53 -8.55 8.37 19.38
N THR A 54 -8.20 7.42 20.24
CA THR A 54 -7.97 7.69 21.67
C THR A 54 -6.74 8.56 21.89
N ASN A 55 -5.75 8.44 20.99
CA ASN A 55 -4.46 9.12 21.09
C ASN A 55 -3.75 9.17 19.72
N PHE A 56 -2.69 9.96 19.65
CA PHE A 56 -1.90 10.13 18.43
C PHE A 56 -1.26 8.83 17.90
N ARG A 57 -1.00 7.85 18.76
CA ARG A 57 -0.39 6.57 18.34
C ARG A 57 -1.34 5.77 17.44
N GLU A 58 -2.64 5.80 17.70
CA GLU A 58 -3.64 5.14 16.83
C GLU A 58 -3.69 5.78 15.45
N LEU A 59 -3.61 7.11 15.36
CA LEU A 59 -3.50 7.82 14.09
C LEU A 59 -2.21 7.45 13.34
N PHE A 60 -1.07 7.37 14.04
CA PHE A 60 0.18 6.92 13.44
C PHE A 60 0.12 5.46 12.94
N THR A 61 -0.67 4.62 13.62
CA THR A 61 -0.89 3.23 13.23
C THR A 61 -1.69 3.16 11.93
N LEU A 62 -2.77 3.95 11.82
CA LEU A 62 -3.52 4.09 10.57
C LEU A 62 -2.61 4.51 9.42
N LYS A 63 -1.78 5.54 9.62
CA LYS A 63 -0.81 6.02 8.62
C LYS A 63 0.09 4.91 8.11
N ASN A 64 0.61 4.05 9.00
CA ASN A 64 1.48 2.96 8.59
C ASN A 64 0.75 1.87 7.79
N TYR A 65 -0.51 1.57 8.13
CA TYR A 65 -1.32 0.68 7.29
C TYR A 65 -1.62 1.29 5.93
N TRP A 66 -1.94 2.60 5.89
CA TRP A 66 -2.25 3.28 4.65
C TRP A 66 -1.08 3.31 3.67
N LYS A 67 0.17 3.43 4.15
CA LYS A 67 1.36 3.30 3.30
C LYS A 67 1.39 2.00 2.50
N THR A 68 0.94 0.89 3.08
CA THR A 68 0.87 -0.40 2.38
C THR A 68 -0.21 -0.41 1.30
N VAL A 69 -1.35 0.22 1.57
CA VAL A 69 -2.43 0.41 0.57
C VAL A 69 -1.92 1.23 -0.61
N ARG A 70 -1.25 2.37 -0.36
CA ARG A 70 -0.72 3.22 -1.44
C ARG A 70 0.32 2.53 -2.32
N ARG A 71 1.11 1.61 -1.77
CA ARG A 71 2.07 0.82 -2.57
C ARG A 71 1.40 -0.09 -3.60
N ASN A 72 0.12 -0.43 -3.39
CA ASN A 72 -0.67 -1.33 -4.23
C ASN A 72 -1.99 -0.68 -4.65
N GLU A 73 -1.99 0.64 -4.83
CA GLU A 73 -3.21 1.47 -4.93
C GLU A 73 -4.20 0.97 -5.98
N ARG A 74 -3.73 0.56 -7.16
CA ARG A 74 -4.57 0.13 -8.28
C ARG A 74 -5.35 -1.14 -7.93
N ASP A 75 -4.68 -2.11 -7.31
CA ASP A 75 -5.29 -3.38 -6.95
C ASP A 75 -6.20 -3.22 -5.72
N CYS A 76 -5.77 -2.44 -4.72
CA CYS A 76 -6.59 -2.09 -3.57
C CYS A 76 -7.88 -1.37 -3.98
N ALA A 77 -7.80 -0.40 -4.88
CA ALA A 77 -8.94 0.33 -5.41
C ALA A 77 -9.93 -0.62 -6.10
N LYS A 78 -9.43 -1.48 -7.00
CA LYS A 78 -10.26 -2.46 -7.73
C LYS A 78 -10.90 -3.47 -6.78
N MET A 79 -10.13 -4.03 -5.84
CA MET A 79 -10.67 -4.96 -4.84
C MET A 79 -11.80 -4.35 -4.00
N MET A 80 -11.63 -3.09 -3.57
CA MET A 80 -12.62 -2.40 -2.75
C MET A 80 -13.96 -2.30 -3.48
N ILE A 81 -13.95 -1.80 -4.71
CA ILE A 81 -15.21 -1.63 -5.46
C ILE A 81 -15.78 -2.96 -5.97
N ALA A 82 -14.93 -3.93 -6.34
CA ALA A 82 -15.37 -5.27 -6.72
C ALA A 82 -16.11 -5.96 -5.56
N LYS A 83 -15.55 -5.91 -4.35
CA LYS A 83 -16.24 -6.42 -3.15
C LYS A 83 -17.55 -5.70 -2.92
N TYR A 84 -17.57 -4.37 -2.97
CA TYR A 84 -18.81 -3.60 -2.77
C TYR A 84 -19.91 -3.97 -3.76
N LEU A 85 -19.58 -4.08 -5.05
CA LEU A 85 -20.54 -4.45 -6.09
C LEU A 85 -21.04 -5.89 -5.92
N LYS A 86 -20.16 -6.84 -5.55
CA LYS A 86 -20.57 -8.23 -5.27
C LYS A 86 -21.57 -8.34 -4.12
N HIS A 87 -21.42 -7.50 -3.09
CA HIS A 87 -22.37 -7.46 -1.97
C HIS A 87 -23.65 -6.68 -2.32
N ASN A 88 -23.62 -5.81 -3.32
CA ASN A 88 -24.72 -4.92 -3.70
C ASN A 88 -24.88 -4.87 -5.23
N PRO A 89 -25.30 -5.97 -5.88
CA PRO A 89 -25.30 -6.07 -7.33
C PRO A 89 -26.19 -5.03 -8.01
N ASP A 90 -27.32 -4.68 -7.39
CA ASP A 90 -28.28 -3.68 -7.89
C ASP A 90 -27.67 -2.28 -8.03
N TYR A 91 -26.59 -1.99 -7.30
CA TYR A 91 -25.94 -0.68 -7.37
C TYR A 91 -25.09 -0.50 -8.60
N LYS A 92 -24.79 -1.55 -9.38
CA LYS A 92 -24.09 -1.45 -10.67
C LYS A 92 -24.75 -0.42 -11.59
N GLU A 93 -26.08 -0.37 -11.61
CA GLU A 93 -26.86 0.52 -12.48
C GLU A 93 -26.62 2.01 -12.20
N LYS A 94 -26.21 2.34 -10.97
CA LYS A 94 -25.86 3.71 -10.56
C LYS A 94 -24.52 4.19 -11.13
N TYR A 95 -23.76 3.30 -11.78
CA TYR A 95 -22.47 3.61 -12.37
C TYR A 95 -22.50 3.46 -13.89
N PRO A 96 -22.76 4.54 -14.65
CA PRO A 96 -22.80 4.50 -16.12
C PRO A 96 -21.53 3.95 -16.77
N LYS A 97 -20.37 4.14 -16.10
CA LYS A 97 -19.07 3.65 -16.55
C LYS A 97 -18.88 2.14 -16.41
N LEU A 98 -19.73 1.44 -15.67
CA LEU A 98 -19.60 0.00 -15.39
C LEU A 98 -20.50 -0.87 -16.27
N LYS A 99 -21.03 -0.34 -17.37
CA LYS A 99 -21.93 -1.07 -18.27
C LYS A 99 -21.36 -2.40 -18.78
N ASN A 100 -20.04 -2.47 -19.00
CA ASN A 100 -19.35 -3.63 -19.57
C ASN A 100 -18.84 -4.64 -18.53
N ILE A 101 -19.02 -4.36 -17.24
CA ILE A 101 -18.51 -5.23 -16.16
C ILE A 101 -19.58 -6.23 -15.74
N ASP A 102 -19.20 -7.48 -15.51
CA ASP A 102 -20.01 -8.44 -14.78
C ASP A 102 -19.65 -8.43 -13.29
N VAL A 103 -20.65 -8.18 -12.44
CA VAL A 103 -20.49 -8.04 -10.99
C VAL A 103 -20.05 -9.34 -10.34
N ASN A 104 -20.42 -10.49 -10.91
CA ASN A 104 -20.08 -11.79 -10.31
C ASN A 104 -18.59 -12.11 -10.50
N THR A 105 -18.02 -11.67 -11.61
CA THR A 105 -16.66 -12.00 -12.03
C THR A 105 -15.65 -10.88 -11.78
N VAL A 106 -16.09 -9.64 -11.60
CA VAL A 106 -15.19 -8.49 -11.37
C VAL A 106 -14.26 -8.67 -10.16
N ASP A 107 -12.99 -8.31 -10.33
CA ASP A 107 -11.94 -8.47 -9.32
C ASP A 107 -10.77 -7.49 -9.54
N ALA A 108 -9.65 -7.73 -8.84
CA ALA A 108 -8.44 -6.93 -9.00
C ALA A 108 -7.73 -7.15 -10.34
N ALA A 109 -7.91 -8.30 -11.01
CA ALA A 109 -7.30 -8.57 -12.30
C ALA A 109 -8.09 -7.98 -13.47
N THR A 110 -9.34 -7.59 -13.25
CA THR A 110 -10.23 -7.02 -14.26
C THR A 110 -9.62 -5.77 -14.90
N ILE A 111 -9.56 -5.77 -16.23
CA ILE A 111 -9.03 -4.68 -17.06
C ILE A 111 -10.20 -4.02 -17.81
N ASP A 112 -10.69 -2.92 -17.27
CA ASP A 112 -11.70 -2.08 -17.92
C ASP A 112 -11.49 -0.63 -17.49
N ALA A 113 -11.40 0.29 -18.46
CA ALA A 113 -11.07 1.69 -18.17
C ALA A 113 -12.15 2.38 -17.33
N GLY A 114 -13.42 2.01 -17.51
CA GLY A 114 -14.52 2.54 -16.73
C GLY A 114 -14.44 2.11 -15.27
N PHE A 115 -14.21 0.81 -15.05
CA PHE A 115 -13.98 0.21 -13.75
C PHE A 115 -12.79 0.80 -13.02
N GLU A 116 -11.63 0.88 -13.68
CA GLU A 116 -10.41 1.43 -13.10
C GLU A 116 -10.58 2.91 -12.73
N THR A 117 -11.27 3.68 -13.56
CA THR A 117 -11.58 5.08 -13.26
C THR A 117 -12.48 5.20 -12.02
N VAL A 118 -13.54 4.38 -11.93
CA VAL A 118 -14.44 4.41 -10.76
C VAL A 118 -13.67 3.99 -9.51
N ALA A 119 -12.95 2.87 -9.56
CA ALA A 119 -12.14 2.35 -8.47
C ALA A 119 -11.16 3.40 -7.93
N ALA A 120 -10.36 4.01 -8.82
CA ALA A 120 -9.37 5.02 -8.46
C ALA A 120 -10.02 6.24 -7.78
N ASN A 121 -11.17 6.71 -8.28
CA ASN A 121 -11.87 7.85 -7.69
C ASN A 121 -12.36 7.57 -6.26
N TYR A 122 -12.82 6.35 -5.97
CA TYR A 122 -13.22 5.98 -4.61
C TYR A 122 -12.02 5.92 -3.67
N LEU A 123 -10.93 5.26 -4.07
CA LEU A 123 -9.74 5.17 -3.22
C LEU A 123 -9.12 6.55 -2.97
N LYS A 124 -9.13 7.42 -3.97
CA LYS A 124 -8.62 8.80 -3.88
C LYS A 124 -9.32 9.62 -2.79
N VAL A 125 -10.63 9.47 -2.60
CA VAL A 125 -11.34 10.18 -1.53
C VAL A 125 -10.76 9.81 -0.16
N PHE A 126 -10.48 8.52 0.07
CA PHE A 126 -9.86 8.08 1.32
C PHE A 126 -8.41 8.57 1.45
N ASP A 127 -7.63 8.49 0.37
CA ASP A 127 -6.24 8.96 0.36
C ASP A 127 -6.11 10.45 0.67
N ASP A 128 -6.93 11.29 0.02
CA ASP A 128 -6.96 12.73 0.23
C ASP A 128 -7.34 13.08 1.68
N VAL A 129 -8.33 12.37 2.24
CA VAL A 129 -8.80 12.58 3.62
C VAL A 129 -7.74 12.17 4.63
N ILE A 130 -7.16 10.97 4.49
CA ILE A 130 -6.12 10.48 5.38
C ILE A 130 -4.90 11.40 5.32
N THR A 131 -4.48 11.82 4.11
CA THR A 131 -3.36 12.75 3.93
C THR A 131 -3.64 14.09 4.62
N THR A 132 -4.84 14.65 4.47
CA THR A 132 -5.22 15.92 5.12
C THR A 132 -5.17 15.79 6.65
N VAL A 133 -5.65 14.67 7.20
CA VAL A 133 -5.59 14.41 8.65
C VAL A 133 -4.15 14.22 9.13
N GLU A 134 -3.31 13.57 8.32
CA GLU A 134 -1.88 13.39 8.64
C GLU A 134 -1.11 14.71 8.67
N GLU A 135 -1.42 15.65 7.77
CA GLU A 135 -0.78 16.96 7.71
C GLU A 135 -1.17 17.85 8.91
N LYS A 136 -2.43 17.75 9.35
CA LYS A 136 -2.98 18.57 10.44
C LYS A 136 -3.83 17.74 11.43
N PRO A 137 -3.20 16.90 12.27
CA PRO A 137 -3.90 15.96 13.15
C PRO A 137 -4.78 16.64 14.21
N GLY A 138 -4.47 17.89 14.58
CA GLY A 138 -5.22 18.66 15.58
C GLY A 138 -6.39 19.48 15.03
N ASP A 139 -6.59 19.53 13.71
CA ASP A 139 -7.71 20.23 13.08
C ASP A 139 -8.13 19.55 11.78
N VAL A 140 -9.24 18.83 11.84
CA VAL A 140 -9.76 18.04 10.70
C VAL A 140 -10.78 18.79 9.86
N SER A 141 -10.89 20.11 10.00
CA SER A 141 -11.92 20.91 9.29
C SER A 141 -11.84 20.78 7.77
N ASP A 142 -10.63 20.71 7.21
CA ASP A 142 -10.42 20.51 5.78
C ASP A 142 -10.83 19.12 5.32
N ALA A 143 -10.52 18.08 6.11
CA ALA A 143 -10.94 16.71 5.85
C ALA A 143 -12.47 16.58 5.89
N CYS A 144 -13.13 17.20 6.89
CA CYS A 144 -14.58 17.26 6.97
C CYS A 144 -15.21 18.01 5.77
N SER A 145 -14.59 19.10 5.33
CA SER A 145 -15.03 19.89 4.18
C SER A 145 -14.95 19.09 2.88
N ARG A 146 -13.86 18.32 2.68
CA ARG A 146 -13.70 17.40 1.54
C ARG A 146 -14.79 16.33 1.52
N LEU A 147 -15.02 15.64 2.64
CA LEU A 147 -16.08 14.63 2.75
C LEU A 147 -17.46 15.22 2.47
N SER A 148 -17.74 16.41 3.01
CA SER A 148 -19.00 17.12 2.75
C SER A 148 -19.18 17.48 1.28
N ALA A 149 -18.11 17.91 0.60
CA ALA A 149 -18.14 18.20 -0.83
C ALA A 149 -18.40 16.93 -1.66
N VAL A 150 -17.79 15.80 -1.30
CA VAL A 150 -18.06 14.50 -1.93
C VAL A 150 -19.52 14.10 -1.76
N GLY A 151 -20.09 14.25 -0.55
CA GLY A 151 -21.50 13.99 -0.29
C GLY A 151 -22.44 14.86 -1.15
N LYS A 152 -22.16 16.17 -1.25
CA LYS A 152 -22.91 17.09 -2.13
C LYS A 152 -22.83 16.68 -3.60
N MET A 153 -21.66 16.27 -4.08
CA MET A 153 -21.47 15.79 -5.45
C MET A 153 -22.32 14.55 -5.74
N HIS A 154 -22.43 13.62 -4.79
CA HIS A 154 -23.26 12.43 -4.98
C HIS A 154 -24.75 12.79 -5.01
N ARG A 155 -25.21 13.72 -4.18
CA ARG A 155 -26.60 14.18 -4.20
C ARG A 155 -27.02 14.78 -5.55
N THR A 156 -26.15 15.54 -6.21
CA THR A 156 -26.47 16.17 -7.49
C THR A 156 -26.38 15.22 -8.68
N LYS A 157 -25.58 14.15 -8.58
CA LYS A 157 -25.39 13.15 -9.65
C LYS A 157 -26.35 11.96 -9.58
N VAL A 158 -27.14 11.83 -8.51
CA VAL A 158 -28.06 10.71 -8.26
C VAL A 158 -29.53 11.06 -8.61
N ASN A 159 -29.77 12.21 -9.25
CA ASN A 159 -31.08 12.59 -9.79
C ASN A 159 -31.14 12.42 -11.30
#